data_AF-A0A840H6M4-F1
#
_entry.id   AF-A0A840H6M4-F1
#
_cell.length_a   1.000
_cell.length_b   1.000
_cell.length_c   1.000
_cell.angle_alpha   90.00
_cell.angle_beta   90.00
_cell.angle_gamma   90.00
#
_symmetry.space_group_name_H-M   'P 1'
#
loop_
_entity.id
_entity.type
_entity.pdbx_description
1 polymer ?
#
loop_
_entity_poly.entity_id
_entity_poly.type
_entity_poly.pdbx_seq_one_letter_code
_entity_poly.pdbx_strand_id
1 'polypeptide(L)'
;MKWCDADGISAVDENLGLVYVPPGSSSPDIWGGGRSPDKEHYDSALIALDITTGKLRWSFQNVHHDVWDMDMPSQPSRVDLRSNGRHHARDLYPGKSRRRAANRRR
;
A
#
# COMPACT_ATOMS: atom_id res chain seq x y z
N MET A 1 -10.98 -12.62 -2.80
CA MET A 1 -9.60 -12.29 -2.40
C MET A 1 -9.18 -13.21 -1.29
N LYS A 2 -8.24 -14.10 -1.59
CA LYS A 2 -7.54 -14.88 -0.55
C LYS A 2 -6.34 -14.01 -0.15
N TRP A 3 -6.36 -13.51 1.08
CA TRP A 3 -5.44 -12.47 1.55
C TRP A 3 -3.96 -12.90 1.47
N CYS A 4 -3.09 -11.95 1.14
CA CYS A 4 -1.69 -11.98 1.58
C CYS A 4 -1.67 -11.58 3.06
N ASP A 5 -0.75 -12.15 3.83
CA ASP A 5 -0.54 -11.75 5.22
C ASP A 5 -0.12 -10.26 5.26
N ALA A 6 -0.41 -9.57 6.35
CA ALA A 6 -0.11 -8.15 6.50
C ALA A 6 1.10 -7.99 7.44
N ASP A 7 2.20 -7.47 6.91
CA ASP A 7 3.46 -7.39 7.65
C ASP A 7 3.77 -5.98 8.18
N GLY A 8 3.09 -4.95 7.67
CA GLY A 8 3.29 -3.56 8.08
C GLY A 8 2.19 -2.99 8.99
N ILE A 9 2.47 -1.83 9.58
CA ILE A 9 1.51 -1.10 10.43
C ILE A 9 0.44 -0.44 9.54
N SER A 10 -0.82 -0.82 9.75
CA SER A 10 -1.96 -0.20 9.09
C SER A 10 -2.26 1.21 9.64
N ALA A 11 -2.76 2.10 8.79
CA ALA A 11 -3.19 3.44 9.20
C ALA A 11 -4.63 3.71 8.77
N VAL A 12 -5.32 4.58 9.49
CA VAL A 12 -6.71 4.95 9.21
C VAL A 12 -6.81 6.45 8.93
N ASP A 13 -7.63 6.79 7.94
CA ASP A 13 -8.02 8.16 7.61
C ASP A 13 -9.55 8.28 7.70
N GLU A 14 -10.03 8.68 8.88
CA GLU A 14 -11.45 8.79 9.18
C GLU A 14 -12.15 9.82 8.27
N ASN A 15 -11.44 10.86 7.85
CA ASN A 15 -12.01 11.90 6.98
C ASN A 15 -12.30 11.38 5.57
N LEU A 16 -11.56 10.37 5.10
CA LEU A 16 -11.80 9.72 3.81
C LEU A 16 -12.58 8.42 3.95
N GLY A 17 -12.77 7.93 5.18
CA GLY A 17 -13.35 6.62 5.46
C GLY A 17 -12.47 5.48 4.93
N LEU A 18 -11.15 5.63 4.98
CA LEU A 18 -10.20 4.66 4.41
C LEU A 18 -9.31 4.04 5.50
N VAL A 19 -9.04 2.74 5.35
CA VAL A 19 -7.94 2.06 6.02
C VAL A 19 -6.89 1.69 4.99
N TYR A 20 -5.64 2.00 5.30
CA TYR A 20 -4.47 1.67 4.50
C TYR A 20 -3.78 0.46 5.10
N VAL A 21 -3.74 -0.62 4.32
CA VAL A 21 -3.16 -1.90 4.72
C VAL A 21 -1.98 -2.20 3.80
N PRO A 22 -0.75 -2.27 4.32
CA PRO A 22 0.40 -2.80 3.61
C PRO A 22 0.44 -4.33 3.73
N PRO A 23 0.02 -5.10 2.70
CA PRO A 23 0.33 -6.52 2.61
C PRO A 23 1.84 -6.77 2.64
N GLY A 24 2.20 -7.89 3.27
CA GLY A 24 3.52 -8.47 3.29
C GLY A 24 3.93 -9.08 1.97
N SER A 25 5.14 -9.63 1.95
CA SER A 25 5.66 -10.36 0.80
C SER A 25 5.07 -11.78 0.74
N SER A 26 4.82 -12.28 -0.46
CA SER A 26 4.15 -13.55 -0.68
C SER A 26 5.12 -14.70 -0.48
N SER A 27 4.92 -15.48 0.59
CA SER A 27 5.76 -16.64 0.84
C SER A 27 5.57 -17.77 -0.19
N PRO A 28 6.68 -18.39 -0.66
CA PRO A 28 8.08 -18.08 -0.32
C PRO A 28 8.59 -16.80 -0.98
N ASP A 29 9.23 -15.93 -0.18
CA ASP A 29 9.51 -14.54 -0.56
C ASP A 29 10.62 -14.44 -1.64
N ILE A 30 11.45 -15.47 -1.76
CA ILE A 30 12.56 -15.59 -2.72
C ILE A 30 12.21 -16.39 -3.99
N TRP A 31 10.94 -16.78 -4.16
CA TRP A 31 10.49 -17.58 -5.32
C TRP A 31 9.14 -17.07 -5.85
N GLY A 32 9.15 -16.58 -7.09
CA GLY A 32 7.94 -16.03 -7.74
C GLY A 32 7.03 -17.05 -8.41
N GLY A 33 7.42 -18.34 -8.48
CA GLY A 33 6.65 -19.36 -9.18
C GLY A 33 5.42 -19.83 -8.39
N GLY A 34 4.30 -20.06 -9.08
CA GLY A 34 3.07 -20.58 -8.48
C GLY A 34 2.23 -19.54 -7.71
N ARG A 35 2.57 -18.25 -7.81
CA ARG A 35 1.75 -17.17 -7.26
C ARG A 35 0.42 -17.08 -7.99
N SER A 36 -0.67 -16.92 -7.24
CA SER A 36 -1.96 -16.61 -7.83
C SER A 36 -1.95 -15.20 -8.40
N PRO A 37 -2.84 -14.87 -9.35
CA PRO A 37 -2.95 -13.50 -9.88
C PRO A 37 -3.21 -12.45 -8.79
N ASP A 38 -3.99 -12.81 -7.76
CA ASP A 38 -4.23 -11.95 -6.60
C ASP A 38 -2.93 -11.68 -5.84
N LYS A 39 -2.15 -12.72 -5.54
CA LYS A 39 -0.84 -12.55 -4.88
C LYS A 39 0.05 -11.68 -5.76
N GLU A 40 0.22 -12.01 -7.02
CA GLU A 40 1.07 -11.25 -7.96
C GLU A 40 0.71 -9.76 -8.06
N HIS A 41 -0.56 -9.39 -7.84
CA HIS A 41 -1.01 -8.01 -7.94
C HIS A 41 -0.95 -7.23 -6.62
N TYR A 42 -1.22 -7.87 -5.49
CA TYR A 42 -1.29 -7.23 -4.18
C TYR A 42 -0.05 -7.45 -3.32
N ASP A 43 0.85 -8.32 -3.76
CA ASP A 43 2.16 -8.53 -3.13
C ASP A 43 2.99 -7.25 -3.14
N SER A 44 3.57 -6.91 -1.99
CA SER A 44 4.37 -5.69 -1.79
C SER A 44 3.67 -4.43 -2.35
N ALA A 45 2.36 -4.35 -2.16
CA ALA A 45 1.53 -3.23 -2.55
C ALA A 45 1.04 -2.45 -1.33
N LEU A 46 0.43 -1.29 -1.60
CA LEU A 46 -0.37 -0.55 -0.65
C LEU A 46 -1.84 -0.69 -1.04
N ILE A 47 -2.67 -1.10 -0.10
CA ILE A 47 -4.10 -1.29 -0.33
C ILE A 47 -4.88 -0.26 0.48
N ALA A 48 -5.81 0.44 -0.17
CA ALA A 48 -6.78 1.29 0.50
C ALA A 48 -8.16 0.64 0.43
N LEU A 49 -8.71 0.34 1.60
CA LEU A 49 -10.04 -0.24 1.76
C LEU A 49 -10.97 0.78 2.38
N ASP A 50 -12.25 0.67 2.05
CA ASP A 50 -13.30 1.39 2.75
C ASP A 50 -13.44 0.85 4.19
N ILE A 51 -13.40 1.73 5.19
CA ILE A 51 -13.41 1.34 6.60
C ILE A 51 -14.71 0.62 7.01
N THR A 52 -15.83 0.94 6.37
CA THR A 52 -17.14 0.39 6.74
C THR A 52 -17.45 -0.92 6.02
N THR A 53 -17.06 -1.01 4.75
CA THR A 53 -17.43 -2.15 3.90
C THR A 53 -16.29 -3.13 3.64
N GLY A 54 -15.05 -2.76 3.95
CA GLY A 54 -13.85 -3.53 3.60
C GLY A 54 -13.58 -3.64 2.10
N LYS A 55 -14.31 -2.90 1.26
CA LYS A 55 -14.17 -2.96 -0.20
C LYS A 55 -12.93 -2.21 -0.65
N LEU A 56 -12.23 -2.76 -1.64
CA LEU A 56 -11.09 -2.10 -2.28
C LEU A 56 -11.53 -0.77 -2.92
N ARG A 57 -10.86 0.30 -2.53
CA ARG A 57 -11.05 1.65 -3.10
C ARG A 57 -9.98 1.96 -4.13
N TRP A 58 -8.73 1.61 -3.81
CA TRP A 58 -7.60 1.64 -4.74
C TRP A 58 -6.44 0.81 -4.19
N SER A 59 -5.52 0.43 -5.06
CA SER A 59 -4.23 -0.16 -4.69
C SER A 59 -3.08 0.52 -5.44
N PHE A 60 -1.89 0.47 -4.86
CA PHE A 60 -0.65 0.90 -5.50
C PHE A 60 0.40 -0.19 -5.32
N GLN A 61 0.78 -0.84 -6.41
CA GLN A 61 1.81 -1.88 -6.36
C GLN A 61 3.21 -1.24 -6.34
N ASN A 62 3.99 -1.50 -5.29
CA ASN A 62 5.31 -0.90 -5.13
C ASN A 62 6.35 -1.64 -5.98
N VAL A 63 6.31 -2.97 -5.94
CA VAL A 63 7.17 -3.87 -6.72
C VAL A 63 6.30 -4.86 -7.47
N HIS A 64 6.54 -4.99 -8.77
CA HIS A 64 5.94 -6.04 -9.58
C HIS A 64 6.81 -7.28 -9.47
N HIS A 65 6.19 -8.44 -9.24
CA HIS A 65 6.89 -9.72 -9.12
C HIS A 65 8.01 -9.72 -8.07
N ASP A 66 7.64 -9.48 -6.81
CA ASP A 66 8.62 -9.31 -5.74
C ASP A 66 9.26 -10.64 -5.32
N VAL A 67 10.54 -10.83 -5.63
CA VAL A 67 11.33 -12.00 -5.21
C VAL A 67 12.42 -11.64 -4.20
N TRP A 68 12.29 -10.47 -3.57
CA TRP A 68 13.33 -9.86 -2.74
C TRP A 68 12.82 -9.30 -1.41
N ASP A 69 11.62 -9.69 -0.96
CA ASP A 69 11.04 -9.23 0.29
C ASP A 69 10.98 -7.68 0.37
N MET A 70 10.36 -7.05 -0.62
CA MET A 70 10.28 -5.60 -0.81
C MET A 70 8.96 -5.00 -0.32
N ASP A 71 8.40 -5.59 0.73
CA ASP A 71 7.20 -5.14 1.41
C ASP A 71 7.31 -3.69 1.94
N MET A 72 6.21 -3.23 2.54
CA MET A 72 6.09 -1.87 3.09
C MET A 72 6.00 -1.92 4.62
N PRO A 73 7.14 -1.95 5.34
CA PRO A 73 7.13 -2.11 6.79
C PRO A 73 6.71 -0.84 7.53
N SER A 74 6.84 0.33 6.89
CA SER A 74 6.64 1.61 7.55
C SER A 74 5.21 2.11 7.49
N GLN A 75 4.78 2.73 8.59
CA GLN A 75 3.46 3.36 8.69
C GLN A 75 3.27 4.45 7.62
N PRO A 76 2.07 4.53 7.02
CA PRO A 76 1.62 5.70 6.27
C PRO A 76 1.70 6.99 7.09
N SER A 77 2.30 8.03 6.52
CA SER A 77 2.36 9.36 7.15
C SER A 77 1.65 10.39 6.30
N ARG A 78 0.76 11.16 6.92
CA ARG A 78 0.13 12.31 6.27
C ARG A 78 1.07 13.50 6.23
N VAL A 79 1.23 14.10 5.06
CA VAL A 79 2.06 15.28 4.85
C VAL A 79 1.31 16.32 4.03
N ASP A 80 1.18 17.52 4.59
CA ASP A 80 0.67 18.69 3.87
C ASP A 80 1.83 19.36 3.13
N LEU A 81 1.92 19.12 1.83
CA LEU A 81 2.94 19.72 0.98
C LEU A 81 2.43 21.04 0.39
N ARG A 82 3.20 22.11 0.57
CA ARG A 82 2.97 23.38 -0.12
C ARG A 82 3.70 23.36 -1.46
N SER A 83 2.96 23.38 -2.57
CA SER A 83 3.52 23.44 -3.92
C SER A 83 2.80 24.51 -4.73
N ASN A 84 3.55 25.44 -5.34
CA ASN A 84 3.02 26.54 -6.14
C ASN A 84 1.94 27.38 -5.43
N GLY A 85 2.13 27.67 -4.14
CA GLY A 85 1.16 28.42 -3.33
C GLY A 85 -0.12 27.65 -2.98
N ARG A 86 -0.28 26.40 -3.40
CA ARG A 86 -1.41 25.53 -3.05
C ARG A 86 -1.00 24.49 -2.01
N HIS A 87 -1.88 24.27 -1.04
CA HIS A 87 -1.76 23.17 -0.08
C HIS A 87 -2.24 21.88 -0.73
N HIS A 88 -1.39 20.85 -0.75
CA HIS A 88 -1.74 19.51 -1.18
C HIS A 88 -1.52 18.56 -0.01
N ALA A 89 -2.62 18.15 0.62
CA ALA A 89 -2.58 17.02 1.54
C ALA A 89 -2.26 15.76 0.73
N ARG A 90 -1.16 15.09 1.09
CA ARG A 90 -0.74 13.81 0.50
C ARG A 90 -0.41 12.84 1.62
N ASP A 91 -0.82 11.60 1.42
CA ASP A 91 -0.37 10.51 2.25
C ASP A 91 0.90 9.92 1.62
N LEU A 92 1.97 9.85 2.39
CA LEU A 92 3.25 9.29 1.98
C LEU A 92 3.43 7.92 2.62
N TYR A 93 3.82 6.96 1.79
CA TYR A 93 4.00 5.58 2.19
C TYR A 93 5.44 5.19 1.86
N PRO A 94 6.34 5.20 2.85
CA PRO A 94 7.69 4.70 2.64
C PRO A 94 7.64 3.18 2.45
N GLY A 95 8.59 2.64 1.69
CA GLY A 95 8.76 1.20 1.51
C GLY A 95 10.23 0.90 1.29
N LYS A 96 10.58 -0.39 1.21
CA LYS A 96 11.96 -0.82 0.89
C LYS A 96 12.39 -0.38 -0.52
N SER A 97 11.43 -0.22 -1.43
CA SER A 97 11.63 0.31 -2.77
C SER A 97 11.77 1.85 -2.80
N ARG A 98 12.42 2.39 -3.86
CA ARG A 98 12.52 3.85 -4.08
C ARG A 98 11.20 4.50 -4.56
N ARG A 99 10.15 3.72 -4.84
CA ARG A 99 8.84 4.25 -5.23
C ARG A 99 8.03 4.63 -3.99
N ARG A 100 7.23 5.68 -4.12
CA ARG A 100 6.34 6.18 -3.06
C ARG A 100 4.94 6.29 -3.62
N ALA A 101 3.97 5.69 -2.95
CA ALA A 101 2.57 5.96 -3.22
C ALA A 101 2.25 7.39 -2.74
N ALA A 102 1.42 8.11 -3.49
CA ALA A 102 0.85 9.37 -3.06
C ALA A 102 -0.60 9.46 -3.54
N ASN A 103 -1.54 9.43 -2.60
CA ASN A 103 -2.93 9.72 -2.92
C ASN A 103 -3.11 11.25 -2.97
N ARG A 104 -3.73 11.76 -4.05
CA ARG A 104 -3.97 13.20 -4.24
C ARG A 104 -5.44 13.47 -3.94
N ARG A 105 -5.72 14.15 -2.83
CA ARG A 105 -7.07 14.68 -2.57
C ARG A 105 -7.40 15.72 -3.64
N ARG A 106 -8.54 15.56 -4.32
CA ARG A 106 -9.15 16.65 -5.12
C ARG A 106 -9.98 17.51 -4.21
#